data_AF-A0A7C8Z7W1-F1
#
_entry.id   AF-A0A7C8Z7W1-F1
#
_cell.length_a   1.000
_cell.length_b   1.000
_cell.length_c   1.000
_cell.angle_alpha   90.00
_cell.angle_beta   90.00
_cell.angle_gamma   90.00
#
_symmetry.space_group_name_H-M   'P 1'
#
loop_
_entity.id
_entity.type
_entity.pdbx_description
1 polymer ?
#
loop_
_entity_poly.entity_id
_entity_poly.type
_entity_poly.pdbx_seq_one_letter_code
_entity_poly.pdbx_strand_id
1 'polypeptide(L)'
;CRYTSFSGLYPLLSSSTLPLVKVEEISQTIDSENFTVQNCVKFAGPLATTSLSTNAKFEVRSPKRVQVSLCILLTIGEPMASCCNGEFLRLENGEFLRTVRPTMTWGPHSA
;
A
#
# COMPACT_ATOMS: atom_id res chain seq x y z
N CYS A 1 18.13 2.65 -9.53
CA CYS A 1 16.99 2.04 -8.80
C CYS A 1 15.98 3.14 -8.48
N ARG A 2 14.76 3.10 -9.02
CA ARG A 2 13.73 4.13 -8.76
C ARG A 2 12.88 3.66 -7.59
N TYR A 3 13.13 4.23 -6.41
CA TYR A 3 12.32 4.04 -5.22
C TYR A 3 10.87 4.46 -5.54
N THR A 4 9.89 3.59 -5.33
CA THR A 4 8.48 3.94 -5.50
C THR A 4 8.06 4.75 -4.27
N SER A 5 8.41 6.03 -4.21
CA SER A 5 7.86 6.90 -3.16
C SER A 5 6.41 7.22 -3.51
N PHE A 6 5.46 6.78 -2.69
CA PHE A 6 4.11 7.36 -2.73
C PHE A 6 4.21 8.79 -2.18
N SER A 7 4.31 9.77 -3.06
CA SER A 7 4.38 11.20 -2.70
C SER A 7 3.18 11.64 -1.87
N GLY A 8 2.05 10.93 -1.93
CA GLY A 8 0.88 11.15 -1.07
C GLY A 8 1.07 10.73 0.40
N LEU A 9 2.07 9.90 0.73
CA LEU A 9 2.41 9.59 2.14
C LEU A 9 3.22 10.73 2.77
N TYR A 10 3.94 11.50 1.96
CA TYR A 10 4.83 12.57 2.42
C TYR A 10 4.07 13.69 3.15
N PRO A 11 2.88 14.13 2.70
CA PRO A 11 2.03 15.03 3.48
C PRO A 11 1.57 14.41 4.80
N LEU A 12 1.23 13.12 4.84
CA LEU A 12 0.83 12.46 6.09
C LEU A 12 1.98 12.37 7.10
N LEU A 13 3.22 12.14 6.61
CA LEU A 13 4.41 12.05 7.44
C LEU A 13 5.04 13.42 7.77
N SER A 14 4.93 14.42 6.90
CA SER A 14 5.52 15.76 7.07
C SER A 14 4.53 16.82 7.54
N SER A 15 3.23 16.50 7.63
CA SER A 15 2.23 17.40 8.21
C SER A 15 2.59 17.64 9.67
N SER A 16 3.15 18.81 9.93
CA SER A 16 3.47 19.37 11.25
C SER A 16 2.23 19.57 12.14
N THR A 17 1.05 19.09 11.71
CA THR A 17 -0.27 19.32 12.31
C THR A 17 -0.75 18.16 13.19
N LEU A 18 0.09 17.17 13.48
CA LEU A 18 -0.19 16.11 14.46
C LEU A 18 0.58 16.40 15.77
N PRO A 19 0.24 17.45 16.55
CA PRO A 19 1.06 17.95 17.67
C PRO A 19 1.24 16.97 18.85
N LEU A 20 0.71 15.74 18.77
CA LEU A 20 0.82 14.74 19.83
C LEU A 20 1.16 13.33 19.30
N VAL A 21 1.32 13.14 17.99
CA VAL A 21 1.52 11.80 17.41
C VAL A 21 2.96 11.67 16.91
N LYS A 22 3.70 10.72 17.47
CA LYS A 22 5.09 10.43 17.13
C LYS A 22 5.15 9.23 16.19
N VAL A 23 5.91 9.32 15.09
CA VAL A 23 6.25 8.13 14.30
C VAL A 23 7.12 7.23 15.16
N GLU A 24 6.64 6.02 15.42
CA GLU A 24 7.33 5.02 16.23
C GLU A 24 8.23 4.14 15.34
N GLU A 25 7.66 3.61 14.26
CA GLU A 25 8.33 2.64 13.40
C GLU A 25 7.92 2.86 11.94
N ILE A 26 8.90 2.73 11.04
CA ILE A 26 8.68 2.56 9.61
C ILE A 26 9.37 1.26 9.21
N SER A 27 8.60 0.30 8.73
CA SER A 27 9.12 -0.99 8.28
C SER A 27 8.62 -1.34 6.88
N GLN A 28 9.46 -2.09 6.16
CA GLN A 28 9.17 -2.62 4.84
C GLN A 28 9.57 -4.09 4.81
N THR A 29 8.62 -4.96 4.51
CA THR A 29 8.82 -6.40 4.36
C THR A 29 8.65 -6.76 2.90
N ILE A 30 9.67 -7.40 2.33
CA ILE A 30 9.64 -7.91 0.96
C ILE A 30 9.62 -9.42 1.03
N ASP A 31 8.54 -10.03 0.58
CA ASP A 31 8.39 -11.47 0.47
C ASP A 31 8.49 -11.86 -1.01
N SER A 32 9.62 -12.44 -1.38
CA SER A 32 9.89 -12.88 -2.75
C SER A 32 9.13 -14.14 -3.14
N GLU A 33 8.75 -14.98 -2.18
CA GLU A 33 8.01 -16.23 -2.45
C GLU A 33 6.56 -15.91 -2.80
N ASN A 34 5.96 -14.97 -2.05
CA ASN A 34 4.59 -14.54 -2.27
C ASN A 34 4.48 -13.34 -3.24
N PHE A 35 5.62 -12.82 -3.71
CA PHE A 35 5.70 -11.60 -4.54
C PHE A 35 4.95 -10.43 -3.92
N THR A 36 5.12 -10.25 -2.61
CA THR A 36 4.48 -9.17 -1.85
C THR A 36 5.48 -8.19 -1.29
N VAL A 37 5.05 -6.94 -1.21
CA VAL A 37 5.74 -5.88 -0.50
C VAL A 37 4.75 -5.28 0.48
N GLN A 38 5.06 -5.34 1.76
CA GLN A 38 4.30 -4.69 2.80
C GLN A 38 5.10 -3.50 3.34
N ASN A 39 4.52 -2.32 3.36
CA ASN A 39 5.06 -1.19 4.11
C ASN A 39 4.15 -0.93 5.31
N CYS A 40 4.71 -0.73 6.48
CA CYS A 40 3.98 -0.39 7.69
C CYS A 40 4.59 0.86 8.33
N VAL A 41 3.73 1.78 8.75
CA VAL A 41 4.10 2.92 9.57
C VAL A 41 3.26 2.89 10.83
N LYS A 42 3.93 2.89 11.98
CA LYS A 42 3.31 2.97 13.30
C LYS A 42 3.49 4.35 13.87
N PHE A 43 2.43 4.84 14.50
CA PHE A 43 2.36 6.14 15.12
C PHE A 43 1.92 5.95 16.58
N ALA A 44 2.73 6.41 17.53
CA ALA A 44 2.39 6.45 18.94
C ALA A 44 1.73 7.79 19.29
N GLY A 45 0.50 7.74 19.80
CA GLY A 45 -0.19 8.87 20.40
C GLY A 45 -0.33 8.73 21.92
N PRO A 46 -0.76 9.77 22.64
CA PRO A 46 -0.88 9.74 24.10
C PRO A 46 -1.95 8.78 24.61
N LEU A 47 -2.95 8.46 23.78
CA LEU A 47 -4.07 7.59 24.14
C LEU A 47 -4.04 6.21 23.47
N ALA A 48 -3.42 6.09 22.29
CA ALA A 48 -3.38 4.83 21.54
C ALA A 48 -2.28 4.87 20.46
N THR A 49 -1.83 3.68 20.05
CA THR A 49 -0.99 3.49 18.87
C THR A 49 -1.86 3.27 17.65
N THR A 50 -1.52 3.92 16.55
CA THR A 50 -2.19 3.80 15.27
C THR A 50 -1.21 3.23 14.25
N SER A 51 -1.66 2.34 13.37
CA SER A 51 -0.80 1.83 12.30
C SER A 51 -1.46 1.96 10.94
N LEU A 52 -0.64 2.34 9.96
CA LEU A 52 -0.98 2.41 8.56
C LEU A 52 -0.11 1.39 7.82
N SER A 53 -0.74 0.36 7.28
CA SER A 53 -0.07 -0.66 6.49
C SER A 53 -0.54 -0.61 5.04
N THR A 54 0.38 -0.77 4.09
CA THR A 54 0.08 -0.99 2.68
C THR A 54 0.66 -2.31 2.25
N ASN A 55 -0.16 -3.22 1.73
CA ASN A 55 0.29 -4.47 1.12
C ASN A 55 0.13 -4.35 -0.40
N ALA A 56 1.20 -4.60 -1.14
CA ALA A 56 1.22 -4.72 -2.59
C ALA A 56 1.57 -6.16 -2.97
N LYS A 57 0.77 -6.80 -3.81
CA LYS A 57 1.03 -8.13 -4.36
C LYS A 57 1.13 -8.06 -5.87
N PHE A 58 2.14 -8.72 -6.42
CA PHE A 58 2.40 -8.78 -7.85
C PHE A 58 2.22 -10.21 -8.35
N GLU A 59 1.34 -10.39 -9.34
CA GLU A 59 1.11 -11.70 -9.96
C GLU A 59 1.40 -11.61 -11.45
N VAL A 60 2.44 -12.32 -11.89
CA VAL A 60 2.81 -12.39 -13.31
C VAL A 60 1.95 -13.45 -13.97
N ARG A 61 0.92 -13.02 -14.72
CA ARG A 61 0.02 -13.94 -15.46
C ARG A 61 0.55 -14.33 -16.82
N SER A 62 1.32 -13.44 -17.46
CA SER A 62 2.05 -13.74 -18.68
C SER A 62 3.19 -12.72 -18.87
N PRO A 63 4.15 -12.94 -19.78
CA PRO A 63 5.22 -11.96 -20.06
C PRO A 63 4.70 -10.57 -20.47
N LYS A 64 3.44 -10.49 -20.92
CA LYS A 64 2.75 -9.24 -21.29
C LYS A 64 1.75 -8.75 -20.24
N ARG A 65 1.48 -9.48 -19.16
CA ARG A 65 0.37 -9.20 -18.22
C ARG A 65 0.78 -9.41 -16.77
N VAL A 66 0.75 -8.34 -15.99
CA VAL A 66 1.04 -8.35 -14.55
C VAL A 66 -0.16 -7.79 -13.80
N GLN A 67 -0.72 -8.58 -12.90
CA GLN A 67 -1.75 -8.11 -11.98
C GLN A 67 -1.09 -7.55 -10.72
N VAL A 68 -1.65 -6.45 -10.22
CA VAL A 68 -1.20 -5.76 -9.02
C VAL A 68 -2.38 -5.58 -8.10
N SER A 69 -2.26 -6.09 -6.87
CA SER A 69 -3.23 -5.89 -5.80
C SER A 69 -2.62 -4.98 -4.75
N LEU A 70 -3.27 -3.87 -4.45
CA LEU A 70 -2.88 -2.94 -3.40
C LEU A 70 -3.95 -2.92 -2.32
N CYS A 71 -3.61 -3.19 -1.07
CA CYS A 71 -4.49 -3.00 0.07
C CYS A 71 -3.87 -2.02 1.05
N ILE A 72 -4.63 -1.01 1.43
CA ILE A 72 -4.32 -0.07 2.51
C ILE A 72 -5.14 -0.51 3.72
N LEU A 73 -4.48 -0.65 4.86
CA LEU A 73 -5.08 -1.04 6.14
C LEU A 73 -4.76 0.04 7.18
N LEU A 74 -5.80 0.57 7.81
CA LEU A 74 -5.71 1.46 8.96
C LEU A 74 -6.17 0.71 10.22
N THR A 75 -5.32 0.66 11.25
CA THR A 75 -5.67 0.05 12.53
C THR A 75 -5.76 1.12 13.62
N ILE A 76 -6.95 1.71 13.77
CA ILE A 76 -7.30 2.61 14.88
C ILE A 76 -8.69 2.19 15.35
N GLY A 77 -8.78 1.46 16.47
CA GLY A 77 -10.05 0.83 16.84
C GLY A 77 -10.41 -0.29 15.87
N GLU A 78 -11.56 -0.20 15.18
CA GLU A 78 -11.94 -1.19 14.16
C GLU A 78 -11.08 -1.07 12.88
N PRO A 79 -10.53 -2.18 12.38
CA PRO A 79 -9.65 -2.15 11.22
C PRO A 79 -10.42 -1.83 9.92
N MET A 80 -10.00 -0.77 9.24
CA MET A 80 -10.54 -0.38 7.94
C MET A 80 -9.57 -0.72 6.82
N ALA A 81 -10.05 -1.43 5.80
CA ALA A 81 -9.26 -1.75 4.61
C ALA A 81 -9.84 -1.09 3.34
N SER A 82 -8.95 -0.56 2.51
CA SER A 82 -9.23 -0.10 1.15
C SER A 82 -8.35 -0.87 0.19
N CYS A 83 -8.95 -1.70 -0.65
CA CYS A 83 -8.21 -2.52 -1.60
C CYS A 83 -8.52 -2.11 -3.04
N CYS A 84 -7.46 -1.91 -3.82
CA CYS A 84 -7.47 -1.58 -5.22
C CYS A 84 -6.75 -2.70 -5.98
N ASN A 85 -7.50 -3.39 -6.84
CA ASN A 85 -6.90 -4.34 -7.79
C ASN A 85 -6.76 -3.66 -9.13
N GLY A 86 -5.57 -3.75 -9.71
CA GLY A 86 -5.25 -3.26 -11.04
C GLY A 86 -4.53 -4.31 -11.84
N GLU A 87 -4.56 -4.15 -13.16
CA GLU A 87 -3.80 -4.99 -14.05
C GLU A 87 -3.08 -4.13 -15.06
N PHE A 88 -1.81 -4.46 -15.28
CA PHE A 88 -0.97 -3.79 -16.24
C PHE A 88 -0.67 -4.72 -17.41
N LEU A 89 -0.82 -4.16 -18.60
CA LEU A 89 -0.42 -4.79 -19.84
C LEU A 89 0.86 -4.13 -20.34
N ARG A 90 1.84 -4.96 -20.69
CA ARG A 90 3.00 -4.55 -21.45
C ARG A 90 2.59 -4.44 -22.92
N LEU A 91 2.67 -3.22 -23.43
CA LEU A 91 2.44 -2.93 -24.85
C LEU A 91 3.59 -3.48 -25.70
N GLU A 92 3.31 -3.66 -26.99
CA GLU A 92 4.28 -4.23 -27.95
C GLU A 92 5.51 -3.35 -28.17
N ASN A 93 5.42 -2.06 -27.87
CA ASN A 93 6.52 -1.11 -27.88
C ASN A 93 7.41 -1.17 -26.61
N GLY A 94 7.13 -2.09 -25.68
CA GLY A 94 7.87 -2.22 -24.42
C GLY A 94 7.42 -1.27 -23.32
N GLU A 95 6.44 -0.41 -23.57
CA GLU A 95 5.85 0.47 -22.55
C GLU A 95 4.80 -0.26 -21.72
N PHE A 96 4.73 0.08 -20.43
CA PHE A 96 3.72 -0.44 -19.51
C PHE A 96 2.54 0.54 -19.50
N LEU A 97 1.53 0.33 -20.35
CA LEU A 97 0.41 1.27 -20.47
C LEU A 97 -0.93 0.56 -20.64
N ARG A 98 -1.59 0.38 -19.49
CA ARG A 98 -2.99 0.77 -19.19
C ARG A 98 -3.40 -0.04 -17.95
N THR A 99 -3.72 0.65 -16.87
CA THR A 99 -4.46 0.06 -15.77
C THR A 99 -5.83 -0.34 -16.31
N VAL A 100 -6.11 -1.64 -16.42
CA VAL A 100 -7.49 -2.11 -16.58
C VAL A 100 -8.26 -1.60 -15.36
N ARG A 101 -9.38 -0.90 -15.57
CA ARG A 101 -10.10 -0.09 -14.56
C ARG A 101 -9.95 -0.66 -13.15
N PRO A 102 -9.37 0.10 -12.19
CA PRO A 102 -9.15 -0.42 -10.86
C PRO A 102 -10.48 -0.73 -10.18
N THR A 103 -10.62 -1.93 -9.63
CA THR A 103 -11.78 -2.27 -8.80
C THR A 103 -11.45 -1.90 -7.37
N MET A 104 -12.21 -0.95 -6.82
CA MET A 104 -12.17 -0.58 -5.41
C MET A 104 -13.11 -1.46 -4.61
N THR A 105 -12.60 -2.07 -3.54
CA THR A 105 -13.41 -2.76 -2.54
C THR A 105 -13.17 -2.14 -1.17
N TRP A 106 -14.26 -1.86 -0.47
CA TRP A 106 -14.29 -1.30 0.87
C TRP A 106 -14.97 -2.30 1.80
N GLY A 107 -14.39 -2.56 2.97
CA GLY A 107 -15.01 -3.42 3.96
C GLY A 107 -14.20 -3.49 5.26
N PRO A 108 -14.84 -3.93 6.36
CA PRO A 108 -14.11 -4.29 7.58
C PRO A 108 -13.20 -5.48 7.28
N HIS A 109 -11.95 -5.40 7.71
CA HIS A 109 -11.02 -6.53 7.57
C HIS A 109 -11.30 -7.51 8.71
N SER A 110 -12.25 -8.43 8.51
CA SER A 110 -12.43 -9.56 9.41
C SER A 110 -11.17 -10.43 9.35
N ALA A 111 -10.58 -10.68 10.52
CA ALA A 111 -9.40 -11.53 10.70
C ALA A 111 -9.60 -12.95 10.13
#